data_AF-A0A2V9B7E2-F1
#
_entry.id   AF-A0A2V9B7E2-F1
#
_cell.length_a   1.000
_cell.length_b   1.000
_cell.length_c   1.000
_cell.angle_alpha   90.00
_cell.angle_beta   90.00
_cell.angle_gamma   90.00
#
_symmetry.space_group_name_H-M   'P 1'
#
loop_
_entity.id
_entity.type
_entity.pdbx_description
1 polymer ?
#
loop_
_entity_poly.entity_id
_entity_poly.type
_entity_poly.pdbx_seq_one_letter_code
_entity_poly.pdbx_strand_id
1 'polypeptide(L)'
;MNMWRRRLAGQYRFKGHDGQSLLETAISMPLLLGLAFNIINWGYLWFMVLTLSAAPRMGAQYATQGGAAGTATAPGTTVISNLVYDNLTHAISGATTSNAAVQVCTSAKGVSSSTGVALCDQFGPAFAFPAPAADPEAPVYVLDRVDVMYVVTPIIPGTAFNVILPGNLKFHRQVSMRSLY
;
A
#
# COMPACT_ATOMS: atom_id res chain seq x y z
N MET A 1 -40.31 82.71 -17.34
CA MET A 1 -39.20 81.74 -17.53
C MET A 1 -38.60 81.43 -16.17
N ASN A 2 -39.10 80.39 -15.47
CA ASN A 2 -38.56 79.97 -14.18
C ASN A 2 -37.84 78.64 -14.34
N MET A 3 -36.52 78.72 -14.30
CA MET A 3 -35.58 77.65 -14.60
C MET A 3 -35.41 76.76 -13.37
N TRP A 4 -35.97 75.55 -13.44
CA TRP A 4 -35.74 74.46 -12.51
C TRP A 4 -34.24 74.09 -12.46
N ARG A 5 -33.61 74.14 -11.29
CA ARG A 5 -32.30 73.51 -11.05
C ARG A 5 -32.44 72.47 -9.93
N ARG A 6 -32.68 71.22 -10.32
CA ARG A 6 -32.39 70.05 -9.48
C ARG A 6 -30.88 69.79 -9.55
N ARG A 7 -30.15 70.00 -8.44
CA ARG A 7 -28.80 69.45 -8.29
C ARG A 7 -28.93 68.04 -7.72
N LEU A 8 -28.40 67.11 -8.50
CA LEU A 8 -28.32 65.69 -8.24
C LEU A 8 -27.57 65.44 -6.93
N ALA A 9 -28.25 64.83 -5.97
CA ALA A 9 -27.61 64.24 -4.80
C ALA A 9 -26.69 63.13 -5.30
N GLY A 10 -25.39 63.27 -5.01
CA GLY A 10 -24.37 62.29 -5.35
C GLY A 10 -24.71 60.95 -4.71
N GLN A 11 -25.00 59.96 -5.55
CA GLN A 11 -25.04 58.56 -5.14
C GLN A 11 -23.63 58.16 -4.72
N TYR A 12 -23.36 58.16 -3.42
CA TYR A 12 -22.24 57.41 -2.87
C TYR A 12 -22.52 55.93 -3.11
N ARG A 13 -21.94 55.40 -4.20
CA ARG A 13 -21.82 53.95 -4.44
C ARG A 13 -20.99 53.37 -3.30
N PHE A 14 -21.64 52.73 -2.33
CA PHE A 14 -20.98 51.74 -1.50
C PHE A 14 -20.44 50.65 -2.43
N LYS A 15 -19.13 50.66 -2.64
CA LYS A 15 -18.41 49.66 -3.41
C LYS A 15 -18.39 48.40 -2.53
N GLY A 16 -19.22 47.42 -2.87
CA GLY A 16 -19.30 46.15 -2.14
C GLY A 16 -17.98 45.40 -2.24
N HIS A 17 -17.16 45.49 -1.21
CA HIS A 17 -15.93 44.70 -1.05
C HIS A 17 -16.15 43.48 -0.14
N ASP A 18 -17.24 43.44 0.61
CA ASP A 18 -17.53 42.37 1.59
C ASP A 18 -17.89 41.02 0.93
N GLY A 19 -18.50 41.03 -0.26
CA GLY A 19 -18.89 39.80 -0.98
C GLY A 19 -17.78 39.19 -1.85
N GLN A 20 -16.74 39.97 -2.18
CA GLN A 20 -15.67 39.54 -3.07
C GLN A 20 -14.72 38.55 -2.39
N SER A 21 -14.41 38.78 -1.12
CA SER A 21 -13.56 37.87 -0.32
C SER A 21 -14.22 36.50 -0.12
N LEU A 22 -15.55 36.48 0.04
CA LEU A 22 -16.32 35.24 0.18
C LEU A 22 -16.33 34.45 -1.13
N LEU A 23 -16.46 35.13 -2.28
CA LEU A 23 -16.41 34.50 -3.60
C LEU A 23 -15.02 33.95 -3.92
N GLU A 24 -13.96 34.69 -3.63
CA GLU A 24 -12.57 34.26 -3.85
C GLU A 24 -12.22 33.03 -3.00
N THR A 25 -12.68 33.01 -1.75
CA THR A 25 -12.52 31.84 -0.87
C THR A 25 -13.33 30.64 -1.38
N ALA A 26 -14.57 30.86 -1.84
CA ALA A 26 -15.43 29.79 -2.35
C ALA A 26 -14.87 29.13 -3.62
N ILE A 27 -14.16 29.88 -4.46
CA ILE A 27 -13.53 29.36 -5.69
C ILE A 27 -12.18 28.70 -5.40
N SER A 28 -11.41 29.19 -4.43
CA SER A 28 -10.12 28.59 -4.05
C SER A 28 -10.25 27.34 -3.19
N MET A 29 -11.31 27.21 -2.38
CA MET A 29 -11.50 26.09 -1.47
C MET A 29 -11.55 24.70 -2.15
N PRO A 30 -12.27 24.49 -3.26
CA PRO A 30 -12.24 23.21 -3.99
C PRO A 30 -10.84 22.83 -4.50
N LEU A 31 -10.05 23.81 -4.94
CA LEU A 31 -8.68 23.59 -5.41
C LEU A 31 -7.77 23.16 -4.25
N LEU A 32 -7.85 23.86 -3.12
CA LEU A 32 -7.06 23.54 -1.93
C LEU A 32 -7.44 22.18 -1.33
N LEU A 33 -8.73 21.84 -1.29
CA LEU A 33 -9.20 20.53 -0.86
C LEU A 33 -8.74 19.40 -1.79
N GLY A 34 -8.82 19.63 -3.11
CA GLY A 34 -8.29 18.69 -4.10
C GLY A 34 -6.80 18.42 -3.89
N LEU A 35 -6.01 19.47 -3.68
CA LEU A 35 -4.57 19.34 -3.39
C LEU A 35 -4.32 18.59 -2.07
N ALA A 36 -5.05 18.95 -1.01
CA ALA A 36 -4.90 18.32 0.31
C ALA A 36 -5.21 16.81 0.25
N PHE A 37 -6.29 16.40 -0.40
CA PHE A 37 -6.64 14.98 -0.55
C PHE A 37 -5.62 14.19 -1.36
N ASN A 38 -5.03 14.81 -2.40
CA ASN A 38 -3.96 14.18 -3.17
C ASN A 38 -2.68 14.01 -2.33
N ILE A 39 -2.30 15.01 -1.52
CA ILE A 39 -1.14 14.90 -0.61
C ILE A 39 -1.36 13.79 0.43
N ILE A 40 -2.55 13.69 1.01
CA ILE A 40 -2.89 12.63 1.98
C ILE A 40 -2.78 11.24 1.35
N ASN A 41 -3.36 11.06 0.16
CA ASN A 41 -3.28 9.81 -0.58
C ASN A 41 -1.82 9.45 -0.96
N TRP A 42 -1.03 10.44 -1.34
CA TRP A 42 0.40 10.26 -1.60
C TRP A 42 1.19 9.86 -0.36
N GLY A 43 0.94 10.50 0.79
CA GLY A 43 1.54 10.10 2.06
C GLY A 43 1.18 8.68 2.46
N TYR A 44 -0.10 8.31 2.28
CA TYR A 44 -0.58 6.95 2.54
C TYR A 44 0.08 5.91 1.62
N LEU A 45 0.31 6.25 0.35
CA LEU A 45 1.05 5.39 -0.58
C LEU A 45 2.42 4.99 -0.02
N TRP A 46 3.19 5.97 0.46
CA TRP A 46 4.52 5.72 1.03
C TRP A 46 4.48 4.90 2.32
N PHE A 47 3.49 5.16 3.17
CA PHE A 47 3.25 4.33 4.35
C PHE A 47 3.00 2.87 3.96
N MET A 48 2.14 2.60 2.97
CA MET A 48 1.90 1.24 2.50
C MET A 48 3.15 0.58 1.92
N VAL A 49 3.94 1.31 1.12
CA VAL A 49 5.20 0.79 0.56
C VAL A 49 6.16 0.33 1.66
N LEU A 50 6.27 1.10 2.74
CA LEU A 50 7.10 0.72 3.90
C LEU A 50 6.57 -0.55 4.57
N THR A 51 5.28 -0.62 4.85
CA THR A 51 4.64 -1.79 5.45
C THR A 51 4.79 -3.06 4.59
N LEU A 52 4.55 -2.94 3.27
CA LEU A 52 4.72 -4.02 2.31
C LEU A 52 6.18 -4.46 2.15
N SER A 53 7.15 -3.61 2.51
CA SER A 53 8.57 -3.96 2.57
C SER A 53 8.97 -4.71 3.84
N ALA A 54 8.31 -4.40 4.96
CA ALA A 54 8.59 -4.99 6.26
C ALA A 54 7.91 -6.35 6.44
N ALA A 55 6.66 -6.50 5.99
CA ALA A 55 5.88 -7.73 6.17
C ALA A 55 6.55 -9.01 5.61
N PRO A 56 6.99 -9.07 4.33
CA PRO A 56 7.68 -10.25 3.81
C PRO A 56 9.03 -10.48 4.49
N ARG A 57 9.70 -9.42 4.97
CA ARG A 57 10.95 -9.55 5.73
C ARG A 57 10.73 -10.28 7.05
N MET A 58 9.69 -9.93 7.80
CA MET A 58 9.33 -10.62 9.04
C MET A 58 8.96 -12.09 8.77
N GLY A 59 8.20 -12.35 7.69
CA GLY A 59 7.87 -13.71 7.27
C GLY A 59 9.10 -14.55 6.93
N ALA A 60 10.02 -14.02 6.12
CA ALA A 60 11.25 -14.70 5.75
C ALA A 60 12.17 -14.93 6.97
N GLN A 61 12.26 -13.95 7.87
CA GLN A 61 13.02 -14.08 9.12
C GLN A 61 12.45 -15.17 10.03
N TYR A 62 11.12 -15.29 10.11
CA TYR A 62 10.48 -16.35 10.88
C TYR A 62 10.67 -17.71 10.22
N ALA A 63 10.61 -17.78 8.88
CA ALA A 63 10.89 -18.99 8.13
C ALA A 63 12.30 -19.55 8.39
N THR A 64 13.31 -18.68 8.47
CA THR A 64 14.72 -19.10 8.61
C THR A 64 15.22 -19.25 10.05
N GLN A 65 14.63 -18.54 11.03
CA GLN A 65 14.99 -18.66 12.45
C GLN A 65 14.28 -19.81 13.16
N GLY A 66 13.30 -20.44 12.51
CA GLY A 66 12.54 -21.56 13.04
C GLY A 66 11.30 -21.12 13.79
N GLY A 67 10.43 -22.10 14.06
CA GLY A 67 9.25 -21.89 14.89
C GLY A 67 9.58 -21.57 16.36
N ALA A 68 8.60 -21.79 17.24
CA ALA A 68 8.70 -21.48 18.67
C ALA A 68 10.08 -21.82 19.28
N ALA A 69 10.58 -20.92 20.14
CA ALA A 69 11.87 -21.06 20.81
C ALA A 69 12.00 -22.46 21.46
N GLY A 70 12.96 -23.25 20.99
CA GLY A 70 13.24 -24.59 21.50
C GLY A 70 12.90 -25.76 20.56
N THR A 71 12.23 -25.53 19.43
CA THR A 71 12.04 -26.56 18.39
C THR A 71 12.86 -26.25 17.15
N ALA A 72 13.78 -27.14 16.78
CA ALA A 72 14.63 -27.00 15.60
C ALA A 72 13.89 -27.39 14.30
N THR A 73 12.70 -26.84 14.08
CA THR A 73 11.86 -27.19 12.93
C THR A 73 11.44 -25.92 12.19
N ALA A 74 11.67 -25.92 10.87
CA ALA A 74 11.24 -24.84 10.00
C ALA A 74 9.70 -24.73 10.00
N PRO A 75 9.12 -23.52 10.12
CA PRO A 75 7.68 -23.36 10.21
C PRO A 75 6.98 -23.61 8.87
N GLY A 76 5.77 -24.16 8.93
CA GLY A 76 4.96 -24.39 7.73
C GLY A 76 4.49 -23.09 7.06
N THR A 77 4.22 -23.18 5.76
CA THR A 77 3.79 -22.05 4.89
C THR A 77 2.58 -21.30 5.43
N THR A 78 1.60 -21.99 6.03
CA THR A 78 0.39 -21.37 6.62
C THR A 78 0.69 -20.47 7.81
N VAL A 79 1.65 -20.83 8.67
CA VAL A 79 1.99 -20.02 9.85
C VAL A 79 2.70 -18.75 9.41
N ILE A 80 3.61 -18.87 8.45
CA ILE A 80 4.33 -17.74 7.86
C ILE A 80 3.35 -16.80 7.15
N SER A 81 2.41 -17.32 6.35
CA SER A 81 1.44 -16.49 5.64
C SER A 81 0.47 -15.79 6.58
N ASN A 82 0.01 -16.44 7.65
CA ASN A 82 -0.80 -15.79 8.69
C ASN A 82 -0.06 -14.63 9.36
N LEU A 83 1.22 -14.81 9.73
CA LEU A 83 2.02 -13.73 10.29
C LEU A 83 2.14 -12.54 9.34
N VAL A 84 2.34 -12.81 8.04
CA VAL A 84 2.41 -11.76 7.02
C VAL A 84 1.06 -11.07 6.88
N TYR A 85 -0.05 -11.83 6.82
CA TYR A 85 -1.39 -11.24 6.75
C TYR A 85 -1.74 -10.41 7.96
N ASP A 86 -1.47 -10.87 9.18
CA ASP A 86 -1.73 -10.11 10.41
C ASP A 86 -0.98 -8.77 10.42
N ASN A 87 0.24 -8.73 9.89
CA ASN A 87 0.96 -7.47 9.74
C ASN A 87 0.32 -6.56 8.69
N LEU A 88 -0.10 -7.11 7.55
CA LEU A 88 -0.68 -6.34 6.45
C LEU A 88 -2.06 -5.78 6.78
N THR A 89 -2.96 -6.61 7.31
CA THR A 89 -4.36 -6.25 7.59
C THR A 89 -4.49 -5.30 8.78
N HIS A 90 -3.61 -5.40 9.77
CA HIS A 90 -3.60 -4.46 10.91
C HIS A 90 -2.90 -3.13 10.57
N ALA A 91 -1.93 -3.11 9.67
CA ALA A 91 -1.22 -1.88 9.32
C ALA A 91 -1.90 -1.09 8.19
N ILE A 92 -2.42 -1.76 7.16
CA ILE A 92 -2.97 -1.12 5.96
C ILE A 92 -4.50 -1.13 6.03
N SER A 93 -5.10 0.06 6.14
CA SER A 93 -6.55 0.22 6.10
C SER A 93 -7.11 -0.28 4.77
N GLY A 94 -8.00 -1.27 4.83
CA GLY A 94 -8.62 -1.88 3.66
C GLY A 94 -7.82 -3.03 3.04
N ALA A 95 -6.67 -3.42 3.59
CA ALA A 95 -6.02 -4.66 3.21
C ALA A 95 -6.80 -5.87 3.74
N THR A 96 -7.06 -6.83 2.88
CA THR A 96 -7.76 -8.08 3.16
C THR A 96 -7.11 -9.22 2.38
N THR A 97 -7.48 -10.45 2.70
CA THR A 97 -7.07 -11.63 1.92
C THR A 97 -7.69 -11.68 0.51
N SER A 98 -8.53 -10.72 0.14
CA SER A 98 -9.10 -10.59 -1.21
C SER A 98 -8.36 -9.60 -2.11
N ASN A 99 -7.53 -8.71 -1.54
CA ASN A 99 -6.73 -7.74 -2.31
C ASN A 99 -5.21 -7.84 -2.05
N ALA A 100 -4.80 -8.67 -1.10
CA ALA A 100 -3.42 -9.09 -0.87
C ALA A 100 -3.28 -10.60 -1.13
N ALA A 101 -2.21 -10.99 -1.83
CA ALA A 101 -1.74 -12.37 -1.88
C ALA A 101 -0.35 -12.49 -1.28
N VAL A 102 -0.07 -13.65 -0.71
CA VAL A 102 1.22 -14.01 -0.15
C VAL A 102 1.64 -15.34 -0.74
N GLN A 103 2.86 -15.41 -1.29
CA GLN A 103 3.48 -16.68 -1.67
C GLN A 103 4.62 -16.96 -0.70
N VAL A 104 4.64 -18.17 -0.15
CA VAL A 104 5.67 -18.60 0.80
C VAL A 104 6.33 -19.84 0.24
N CYS A 105 7.63 -19.75 -0.01
CA CYS A 105 8.50 -20.85 -0.36
C CYS A 105 9.41 -21.14 0.84
N THR A 106 9.36 -22.36 1.35
CA THR A 106 10.18 -22.75 2.50
C THR A 106 10.64 -24.19 2.39
N SER A 107 11.86 -24.45 2.86
CA SER A 107 12.41 -25.79 3.06
C SER A 107 11.49 -26.71 3.87
N ALA A 108 10.67 -26.16 4.78
CA ALA A 108 9.69 -26.93 5.57
C ALA A 108 8.62 -27.63 4.69
N LYS A 109 8.28 -27.04 3.54
CA LYS A 109 7.35 -27.63 2.57
C LYS A 109 8.01 -28.74 1.76
N GLY A 110 9.34 -28.72 1.69
CA GLY A 110 10.16 -29.58 0.87
C GLY A 110 10.96 -28.77 -0.15
N VAL A 111 11.94 -29.44 -0.75
CA VAL A 111 12.80 -28.88 -1.78
C VAL A 111 12.68 -29.77 -3.02
N SER A 112 12.53 -29.15 -4.19
CA SER A 112 12.56 -29.87 -5.45
C SER A 112 13.93 -30.53 -5.63
N SER A 113 13.95 -31.86 -5.75
CA SER A 113 15.18 -32.64 -5.91
C SER A 113 15.88 -32.39 -7.25
N SER A 114 15.18 -31.84 -8.26
CA SER A 114 15.73 -31.56 -9.59
C SER A 114 16.31 -30.15 -9.72
N THR A 115 15.78 -29.18 -8.97
CA THR A 115 16.15 -27.77 -9.09
C THR A 115 16.78 -27.18 -7.83
N GLY A 116 16.72 -27.86 -6.68
CA GLY A 116 17.21 -27.34 -5.40
C GLY A 116 16.40 -26.15 -4.88
N VAL A 117 15.17 -25.98 -5.36
CA VAL A 117 14.30 -24.84 -5.05
C VAL A 117 13.28 -25.23 -3.98
N ALA A 118 13.10 -24.39 -2.96
CA ALA A 118 12.06 -24.56 -1.95
C ALA A 118 10.66 -24.56 -2.59
N LEU A 119 9.82 -25.50 -2.19
CA LEU A 119 8.43 -25.59 -2.66
C LEU A 119 7.60 -24.45 -2.07
N CYS A 120 6.66 -23.94 -2.85
CA CYS A 120 5.85 -22.77 -2.49
C CYS A 120 4.37 -23.09 -2.38
N ASP A 121 3.70 -22.47 -1.41
CA ASP A 121 2.24 -22.34 -1.39
C ASP A 121 1.87 -20.87 -1.59
N GLN A 122 0.74 -20.63 -2.26
CA GLN A 122 0.16 -19.31 -2.45
C GLN A 122 -1.14 -19.18 -1.68
N PHE A 123 -1.32 -18.03 -1.04
CA PHE A 123 -2.49 -17.68 -0.26
C PHE A 123 -3.09 -16.39 -0.82
N GLY A 124 -4.42 -16.26 -0.78
CA GLY A 124 -5.13 -15.08 -1.30
C GLY A 124 -5.50 -15.23 -2.78
N PRO A 125 -5.71 -14.12 -3.51
CA PRO A 125 -6.15 -14.17 -4.90
C PRO A 125 -5.09 -14.78 -5.82
N ALA A 126 -5.52 -15.26 -6.98
CA ALA A 126 -4.62 -15.77 -8.01
C ALA A 126 -3.83 -14.62 -8.67
N PHE A 127 -2.70 -14.25 -8.06
CA PHE A 127 -1.67 -13.42 -8.68
C PHE A 127 -0.56 -14.28 -9.27
N ALA A 128 0.08 -13.74 -10.32
CA ALA A 128 1.29 -14.31 -10.87
C ALA A 128 2.50 -13.79 -10.06
N PHE A 129 3.20 -14.70 -9.38
CA PHE A 129 4.45 -14.41 -8.71
C PHE A 129 5.64 -14.84 -9.58
N PRO A 130 6.78 -14.12 -9.55
CA PRO A 130 7.99 -14.55 -10.23
C PRO A 130 8.47 -15.90 -9.68
N ALA A 131 8.99 -16.77 -10.55
CA ALA A 131 9.47 -18.09 -10.14
C ALA A 131 10.56 -17.99 -9.04
N PRO A 132 10.54 -18.86 -8.02
CA PRO A 132 11.59 -18.96 -7.02
C PRO A 132 12.93 -19.34 -7.64
N ALA A 133 13.99 -18.67 -7.22
CA ALA A 133 15.35 -18.96 -7.65
C ALA A 133 15.95 -20.11 -6.82
N ALA A 134 16.84 -20.88 -7.43
CA ALA A 134 17.63 -21.88 -6.73
C ALA A 134 18.72 -21.22 -5.87
N ASP A 135 19.05 -21.84 -4.74
CA ASP A 135 20.19 -21.40 -3.94
C ASP A 135 21.50 -21.94 -4.55
N PRO A 136 22.54 -21.11 -4.73
CA PRO A 136 23.82 -21.57 -5.28
C PRO A 136 24.59 -22.53 -4.36
N GLU A 137 24.23 -22.60 -3.07
CA GLU A 137 24.87 -23.46 -2.06
C GLU A 137 23.99 -24.68 -1.70
N ALA A 138 22.93 -24.95 -2.46
CA ALA A 138 22.16 -26.18 -2.34
C ALA A 138 23.07 -27.41 -2.61
N PRO A 139 22.94 -28.52 -1.84
CA PRO A 139 21.89 -28.81 -0.86
C PRO A 139 22.24 -28.39 0.59
N VAL A 140 23.35 -27.70 0.83
CA VAL A 140 23.78 -27.34 2.20
C VAL A 140 22.86 -26.28 2.80
N TYR A 141 22.49 -25.30 1.99
CA TYR A 141 21.50 -24.29 2.34
C TYR A 141 20.37 -24.26 1.32
N VAL A 142 19.20 -23.85 1.78
CA VAL A 142 18.01 -23.67 0.95
C VAL A 142 17.53 -22.24 1.10
N LEU A 143 17.17 -21.61 -0.02
CA LEU A 143 16.65 -20.25 -0.03
C LEU A 143 15.15 -20.26 0.28
N ASP A 144 14.79 -19.79 1.46
CA ASP A 144 13.40 -19.50 1.83
C ASP A 144 13.01 -18.13 1.27
N ARG A 145 11.79 -18.00 0.76
CA ARG A 145 11.30 -16.81 0.06
C ARG A 145 9.87 -16.51 0.47
N VAL A 146 9.60 -15.24 0.73
CA VAL A 146 8.26 -14.72 0.97
C VAL A 146 7.99 -13.56 0.02
N ASP A 147 6.90 -13.67 -0.72
CA ASP A 147 6.41 -12.65 -1.63
C ASP A 147 5.06 -12.13 -1.16
N VAL A 148 4.87 -10.83 -1.34
CA VAL A 148 3.59 -10.16 -1.11
C VAL A 148 3.22 -9.40 -2.37
N MET A 149 2.00 -9.61 -2.83
CA MET A 149 1.39 -8.83 -3.91
C MET A 149 0.15 -8.14 -3.35
N TYR A 150 0.08 -6.81 -3.46
CA TYR A 150 -1.05 -6.03 -2.96
C TYR A 150 -1.60 -5.09 -4.03
N VAL A 151 -2.92 -5.05 -4.18
CA VAL A 151 -3.61 -4.08 -5.02
C VAL A 151 -3.94 -2.86 -4.18
N VAL A 152 -3.33 -1.73 -4.54
CA VAL A 152 -3.48 -0.47 -3.81
C VAL A 152 -4.93 -0.02 -3.78
N THR A 153 -5.45 0.13 -2.56
CA THR A 153 -6.74 0.75 -2.30
C THR A 153 -6.48 2.13 -1.68
N PRO A 154 -6.77 3.25 -2.38
CA PRO A 154 -6.54 4.59 -1.84
C PRO A 154 -7.48 4.87 -0.65
N ILE A 155 -7.03 5.68 0.30
CA ILE A 155 -7.83 6.01 1.49
C ILE A 155 -9.01 6.93 1.15
N ILE A 156 -8.81 7.84 0.18
CA ILE A 156 -9.89 8.64 -0.40
C ILE A 156 -10.13 8.15 -1.84
N PRO A 157 -11.31 7.58 -2.15
CA PRO A 157 -11.60 7.07 -3.48
C PRO A 157 -11.63 8.22 -4.50
N GLY A 158 -11.03 8.00 -5.67
CA GLY A 158 -10.78 9.05 -6.66
C GLY A 158 -12.01 9.56 -7.42
N THR A 159 -13.22 9.19 -7.02
CA THR A 159 -14.47 9.74 -7.56
C THR A 159 -14.69 11.19 -7.13
N ALA A 160 -14.06 11.65 -6.04
CA ALA A 160 -14.05 13.05 -5.63
C ALA A 160 -12.73 13.71 -6.07
N PHE A 161 -12.80 14.87 -6.73
CA PHE A 161 -11.66 15.75 -7.02
C PHE A 161 -10.50 15.20 -7.89
N ASN A 162 -10.75 14.24 -8.79
CA ASN A 162 -9.74 13.71 -9.72
C ASN A 162 -8.41 13.31 -9.02
N VAL A 163 -8.52 12.55 -7.93
CA VAL A 163 -7.34 12.04 -7.20
C VAL A 163 -6.46 11.19 -8.12
N ILE A 164 -5.16 11.49 -8.11
CA ILE A 164 -4.16 11.05 -9.10
C ILE A 164 -3.65 9.60 -8.88
N LEU A 165 -4.11 8.89 -7.83
CA LEU A 165 -3.67 7.50 -7.64
C LEU A 165 -4.33 6.58 -8.68
N PRO A 166 -3.55 5.94 -9.57
CA PRO A 166 -4.11 5.06 -10.59
C PRO A 166 -4.81 3.87 -9.92
N GLY A 167 -6.08 3.67 -10.27
CA GLY A 167 -6.81 2.48 -9.86
C GLY A 167 -6.12 1.22 -10.40
N ASN A 168 -5.94 0.21 -9.56
CA ASN A 168 -5.27 -1.06 -9.86
C ASN A 168 -3.74 -1.03 -9.89
N LEU A 169 -3.10 -0.11 -9.17
CA LEU A 169 -1.66 -0.21 -8.95
C LEU A 169 -1.35 -1.46 -8.10
N LYS A 170 -0.50 -2.34 -8.62
CA LYS A 170 -0.07 -3.58 -7.95
C LYS A 170 1.35 -3.41 -7.42
N PHE A 171 1.53 -3.58 -6.12
CA PHE A 171 2.85 -3.65 -5.51
C PHE A 171 3.24 -5.10 -5.27
N HIS A 172 4.35 -5.49 -5.85
CA HIS A 172 5.02 -6.75 -5.58
C HIS A 172 6.26 -6.49 -4.73
N ARG A 173 6.41 -7.21 -3.63
CA ARG A 173 7.64 -7.21 -2.83
C ARG A 173 8.03 -8.63 -2.44
N GLN A 174 9.30 -8.91 -2.63
CA GLN A 174 9.93 -10.19 -2.34
C GLN A 174 11.03 -10.01 -1.32
N VAL A 175 11.14 -10.96 -0.40
CA VAL A 175 12.32 -11.14 0.45
C VAL A 175 12.71 -12.61 0.44
N SER A 176 14.01 -12.88 0.31
CA SER A 176 14.56 -14.21 0.45
C SER A 176 15.69 -14.23 1.47
N MET A 177 15.79 -15.32 2.23
CA MET A 177 16.81 -15.55 3.24
C MET A 177 17.18 -17.04 3.24
N ARG A 178 18.44 -17.35 3.54
CA ARG A 178 18.88 -18.75 3.63
C ARG A 178 18.34 -19.38 4.91
N SER A 179 17.69 -20.53 4.77
CA SER A 179 17.30 -21.37 5.89
C SER A 179 18.55 -21.94 6.56
N LEU A 180 18.55 -21.98 7.90
CA LEU A 180 19.56 -22.66 8.70
C LEU A 180 19.12 -24.08 9.11
N TYR A 181 17.99 -24.56 8.56
CA TYR A 181 17.38 -25.87 8.80
C TYR A 181 17.58 -26.82 7.62
#